data_AF-A0AAN4YZ88-F1
#
_entry.id   AF-A0AAN4YZ88-F1
#
_cell.length_a   1.000
_cell.length_b   1.000
_cell.length_c   1.000
_cell.angle_alpha   90.00
_cell.angle_beta   90.00
_cell.angle_gamma   90.00
#
_symmetry.space_group_name_H-M   'P 1'
#
loop_
_entity.id
_entity.type
_entity.pdbx_description
1 polymer ?
#
loop_
_entity_poly.entity_id
_entity_poly.type
_entity_poly.pdbx_seq_one_letter_code
_entity_poly.pdbx_strand_id
1 'polypeptide(L)'
;YLQDTSDSFLNSTVASHRRGQSMDEHQAASNGLRISAADVHRIISSTGLSRPLDQSAPLLSSKIPSKTTAKYKCIVCHLRQRHAKMRVFTSHPTRRALWVNAVRSTPEGQKLLMAQLNETMMPLLCKSHFRPSDLDHFGSVPKLKHDAVPFF
;
A
#
# COMPACT_ATOMS: atom_id res chain seq x y z
N TYR A 1 -7.42 17.20 -67.73
CA TYR A 1 -6.07 17.75 -67.57
C TYR A 1 -5.37 16.94 -66.50
N LEU A 2 -4.42 16.10 -66.95
CA LEU A 2 -3.31 15.41 -66.27
C LEU A 2 -3.55 14.43 -65.10
N GLN A 3 -2.92 13.26 -65.30
CA GLN A 3 -2.69 12.12 -64.41
C GLN A 3 -1.49 12.35 -63.46
N ASP A 4 -1.21 11.33 -62.65
CA ASP A 4 0.05 11.00 -61.93
C ASP A 4 0.27 11.70 -60.58
N THR A 5 0.80 11.08 -59.51
CA THR A 5 1.54 9.81 -59.35
C THR A 5 1.45 9.36 -57.87
N SER A 6 1.62 8.05 -57.69
CA SER A 6 1.92 7.24 -56.50
C SER A 6 3.14 7.64 -55.66
N ASP A 7 3.14 7.32 -54.37
CA ASP A 7 4.28 6.66 -53.66
C ASP A 7 3.82 6.17 -52.26
N SER A 8 3.72 4.85 -52.01
CA SER A 8 4.77 3.97 -51.47
C SER A 8 5.30 4.36 -50.09
N PHE A 9 4.75 3.78 -49.02
CA PHE A 9 5.53 3.53 -47.81
C PHE A 9 5.39 2.06 -47.42
N LEU A 10 6.36 1.29 -47.93
CA LEU A 10 6.86 0.10 -47.27
C LEU A 10 7.53 0.53 -45.97
N ASN A 11 7.18 -0.08 -44.84
CA ASN A 11 8.20 -0.38 -43.86
C ASN A 11 7.90 -1.66 -43.09
N SER A 12 8.98 -2.41 -42.95
CA SER A 12 9.06 -3.83 -42.69
C SER A 12 9.12 -4.17 -41.19
N THR A 13 8.58 -5.35 -40.87
CA THR A 13 9.20 -6.41 -40.06
C THR A 13 9.67 -6.09 -38.63
N VAL A 14 9.03 -6.75 -37.65
CA VAL A 14 9.74 -7.73 -36.81
C VAL A 14 8.78 -8.80 -36.28
N ALA A 15 8.89 -9.99 -36.88
CA ALA A 15 8.49 -11.24 -36.27
C ALA A 15 9.65 -11.73 -35.38
N SER A 16 9.36 -12.15 -34.16
CA SER A 16 10.29 -12.93 -33.33
C SER A 16 9.58 -14.18 -32.83
N HIS A 17 9.98 -15.30 -33.43
CA HIS A 17 9.61 -16.67 -33.09
C HIS A 17 10.91 -17.42 -32.75
N ARG A 18 11.07 -17.90 -31.51
CA ARG A 18 11.86 -19.07 -31.05
C ARG A 18 11.33 -19.39 -29.64
N ARG A 19 10.71 -20.52 -29.26
CA ARG A 19 10.91 -21.98 -29.47
C ARG A 19 12.18 -22.52 -28.78
N GLY A 20 11.98 -23.43 -27.82
CA GLY A 20 12.98 -24.35 -27.23
C GLY A 20 12.95 -24.36 -25.70
N GLN A 21 12.35 -25.38 -25.06
CA GLN A 21 13.01 -26.54 -24.40
C GLN A 21 13.56 -26.18 -23.00
N SER A 22 13.68 -27.05 -21.99
CA SER A 22 13.20 -28.37 -21.60
C SER A 22 13.84 -28.60 -20.21
N MET A 23 13.22 -29.46 -19.41
CA MET A 23 13.63 -30.05 -18.14
C MET A 23 15.11 -29.92 -17.72
N ASP A 24 15.34 -29.57 -16.46
CA ASP A 24 16.25 -30.38 -15.65
C ASP A 24 15.90 -30.32 -14.16
N GLU A 25 16.15 -31.47 -13.56
CA GLU A 25 15.56 -32.05 -12.38
C GLU A 25 16.63 -32.08 -11.30
N HIS A 26 16.49 -31.32 -10.21
CA HIS A 26 17.31 -31.55 -9.02
C HIS A 26 16.46 -31.63 -7.75
N GLN A 27 16.22 -32.88 -7.42
CA GLN A 27 15.80 -33.43 -6.15
C GLN A 27 17.00 -33.36 -5.20
N ALA A 28 16.83 -32.71 -4.04
CA ALA A 28 17.73 -32.89 -2.91
C ALA A 28 16.87 -32.99 -1.65
N ALA A 29 16.99 -34.16 -1.05
CA ALA A 29 16.29 -34.64 0.12
C ALA A 29 16.63 -33.87 1.41
N SER A 30 15.71 -34.01 2.37
CA SER A 30 15.96 -34.20 3.80
C SER A 30 16.79 -33.15 4.53
N ASN A 31 16.14 -32.44 5.46
CA ASN A 31 16.31 -32.80 6.87
C ASN A 31 15.19 -32.19 7.70
N GLY A 32 14.44 -33.08 8.36
CA GLY A 32 13.44 -32.71 9.33
C GLY A 32 14.10 -32.12 10.57
N LEU A 33 13.52 -31.04 11.08
CA LEU A 33 13.63 -30.68 12.48
C LEU A 33 12.22 -30.48 13.03
N ARG A 34 11.68 -31.56 13.58
CA ARG A 34 10.52 -31.53 14.46
C ARG A 34 10.95 -30.83 15.75
N ILE A 35 10.46 -29.63 16.00
CA ILE A 35 10.44 -29.08 17.36
C ILE A 35 8.99 -29.15 17.82
N SER A 36 8.72 -30.15 18.64
CA SER A 36 7.44 -30.35 19.30
C SER A 36 7.32 -29.46 20.53
N ALA A 37 6.11 -28.99 20.75
CA ALA A 37 5.68 -28.20 21.89
C ALA A 37 5.79 -28.99 23.20
N ALA A 38 6.49 -28.42 24.19
CA ALA A 38 6.21 -28.53 25.62
C ALA A 38 7.38 -27.92 26.40
N ASP A 39 7.26 -26.65 26.81
CA ASP A 39 7.97 -26.15 28.01
C ASP A 39 7.38 -24.79 28.42
N VAL A 40 6.12 -24.84 28.87
CA VAL A 40 5.49 -23.74 29.61
C VAL A 40 4.93 -24.33 30.90
N HIS A 41 5.81 -24.53 31.88
CA HIS A 41 5.42 -24.83 33.26
C HIS A 41 5.59 -23.59 34.14
N ARG A 42 4.49 -22.82 34.16
CA ARG A 42 3.79 -22.27 35.34
C ARG A 42 4.52 -22.45 36.68
N ILE A 43 5.03 -21.34 37.22
CA ILE A 43 5.35 -21.20 38.65
C ILE A 43 4.32 -20.24 39.25
N ILE A 44 3.36 -20.78 40.01
CA ILE A 44 2.50 -20.02 40.92
C ILE A 44 2.36 -20.83 42.22
N SER A 45 2.50 -20.12 43.35
CA SER A 45 2.31 -20.53 44.75
C SER A 45 3.57 -21.15 45.37
N SER A 46 4.05 -20.78 46.57
CA SER A 46 3.35 -20.24 47.74
C SER A 46 4.36 -19.85 48.85
N THR A 47 4.21 -18.67 49.43
CA THR A 47 4.44 -18.31 50.86
C THR A 47 3.71 -16.97 51.03
N GLY A 48 2.74 -16.74 51.93
CA GLY A 48 2.57 -17.24 53.27
C GLY A 48 3.22 -16.27 54.26
N LEU A 49 2.43 -15.34 54.80
CA LEU A 49 2.55 -14.63 56.10
C LEU A 49 2.44 -13.09 56.06
N SER A 50 1.88 -12.60 57.16
CA SER A 50 1.14 -11.35 57.35
C SER A 50 2.00 -10.10 57.60
N ARG A 51 1.48 -8.93 57.14
CA ARG A 51 1.55 -7.50 57.61
C ARG A 51 2.58 -7.13 58.70
N PRO A 52 3.19 -5.90 58.70
CA PRO A 52 2.40 -4.64 58.73
C PRO A 52 3.02 -3.34 58.14
N LEU A 53 2.12 -2.35 57.99
CA LEU A 53 2.25 -0.88 58.06
C LEU A 53 3.28 -0.09 57.21
N ASP A 54 2.70 0.92 56.56
CA ASP A 54 3.29 2.23 56.21
C ASP A 54 4.35 2.28 55.10
N GLN A 55 3.90 2.59 53.88
CA GLN A 55 4.65 3.46 52.98
C GLN A 55 3.79 3.92 51.80
N SER A 56 3.67 5.24 51.72
CA SER A 56 3.14 6.04 50.63
C SER A 56 3.73 5.63 49.28
N ALA A 57 3.03 4.78 48.54
CA ALA A 57 3.35 4.49 47.15
C ALA A 57 2.73 5.56 46.25
N PRO A 58 3.50 6.27 45.40
CA PRO A 58 2.93 7.15 44.40
C PRO A 58 2.05 6.31 43.47
N LEU A 59 0.82 6.77 43.23
CA LEU A 59 -0.04 6.24 42.20
C LEU A 59 0.73 6.33 40.87
N LEU A 60 1.33 5.20 40.48
CA LEU A 60 1.78 4.93 39.12
C LEU A 60 0.54 5.05 38.24
N SER A 61 0.29 6.29 37.82
CA SER A 61 -0.58 6.65 36.71
C SER A 61 -0.18 5.74 35.57
N SER A 62 -0.94 4.66 35.42
CA SER A 62 -0.82 3.70 34.36
C SER A 62 -1.14 4.46 33.08
N LYS A 63 -0.13 5.13 32.52
CA LYS A 63 -0.14 5.60 31.14
C LYS A 63 -0.22 4.33 30.31
N ILE A 64 -1.45 3.91 30.03
CA ILE A 64 -1.76 2.99 28.94
C ILE A 64 -0.94 3.53 27.77
N PRO A 65 0.04 2.77 27.23
CA PRO A 65 0.86 3.26 26.13
C PRO A 65 -0.12 3.63 25.03
N SER A 66 -0.24 4.94 24.78
CA SER A 66 -1.11 5.47 23.75
C SER A 66 -0.63 4.88 22.44
N LYS A 67 -1.35 3.85 21.97
CA LYS A 67 -1.07 3.06 20.77
C LYS A 67 -0.49 3.99 19.70
N THR A 68 0.82 3.89 19.44
CA THR A 68 1.50 4.78 18.51
C THR A 68 0.95 4.49 17.12
N THR A 69 -0.07 5.25 16.69
CA THR A 69 -0.74 4.98 15.42
C THR A 69 0.25 5.24 14.29
N ALA A 70 0.56 4.21 13.51
CA ALA A 70 1.41 4.33 12.33
C ALA A 70 0.92 5.46 11.42
N LYS A 71 1.86 6.27 10.91
CA LYS A 71 1.59 7.32 9.93
C LYS A 71 2.14 6.87 8.57
N TYR A 72 1.40 7.19 7.51
CA TYR A 72 1.71 6.79 6.14
C TYR A 72 1.96 8.03 5.29
N LYS A 73 2.82 7.92 4.27
CA LYS A 73 3.20 9.03 3.39
C LYS A 73 2.20 9.14 2.23
N CYS A 74 1.68 10.34 1.99
CA CYS A 74 0.91 10.63 0.77
C CYS A 74 1.80 10.57 -0.46
N ILE A 75 1.37 9.88 -1.52
CA ILE A 75 2.15 9.79 -2.76
C ILE A 75 2.14 11.10 -3.56
N VAL A 76 1.15 11.96 -3.35
CA VAL A 76 0.99 13.23 -4.08
C VAL A 76 1.71 14.38 -3.38
N CYS A 77 1.35 14.68 -2.13
CA CYS A 77 1.90 15.81 -1.37
C CYS A 77 3.00 15.44 -0.38
N HIS A 78 3.36 14.16 -0.27
CA HIS A 78 4.43 13.65 0.59
C HIS A 78 4.26 13.88 2.11
N LEU A 79 3.14 14.46 2.54
CA LEU A 79 2.79 14.62 3.96
C LEU A 79 2.43 13.28 4.61
N ARG A 80 2.80 13.12 5.89
CA ARG A 80 2.48 11.94 6.69
C ARG A 80 1.14 12.10 7.40
N GLN A 81 0.22 11.16 7.18
CA GLN A 81 -1.13 11.18 7.78
C GLN A 81 -1.46 9.86 8.47
N ARG A 82 -2.44 9.87 9.38
CA ARG A 82 -3.02 8.64 9.93
C ARG A 82 -3.80 7.91 8.83
N HIS A 83 -3.82 6.59 8.86
CA HIS A 83 -4.55 5.76 7.88
C HIS A 83 -6.01 6.22 7.69
N ALA A 84 -6.69 6.58 8.78
CA ALA A 84 -8.07 7.08 8.75
C ALA A 84 -8.29 8.36 7.93
N LYS A 85 -7.23 9.12 7.60
CA LYS A 85 -7.25 10.33 6.76
C LYS A 85 -6.73 10.07 5.33
N MET A 86 -6.52 8.82 4.95
CA MET A 86 -5.97 8.45 3.66
C MET A 86 -6.91 7.54 2.86
N ARG A 87 -6.65 7.46 1.57
CA ARG A 87 -7.31 6.60 0.58
C ARG A 87 -6.25 5.90 -0.24
N VAL A 88 -6.58 4.71 -0.71
CA VAL A 88 -5.75 3.97 -1.65
C VAL A 88 -5.86 4.66 -3.02
N PHE A 89 -4.73 4.83 -3.68
CA PHE A 89 -4.69 5.30 -5.06
C PHE A 89 -5.30 4.23 -5.96
N THR A 90 -6.15 4.62 -6.89
CA THR A 90 -6.86 3.64 -7.73
C THR A 90 -5.89 2.76 -8.55
N SER A 91 -6.17 1.46 -8.58
CA SER A 91 -5.49 0.49 -9.43
C SER A 91 -6.14 0.34 -10.81
N HIS A 92 -7.36 0.87 -11.01
CA HIS A 92 -8.07 0.77 -12.27
C HIS A 92 -7.38 1.63 -13.35
N PRO A 93 -6.93 1.08 -14.49
CA PRO A 93 -6.08 1.78 -15.45
C PRO A 93 -6.61 3.14 -15.91
N THR A 94 -7.88 3.19 -16.36
CA THR A 94 -8.51 4.44 -16.84
C THR A 94 -8.61 5.50 -15.74
N ARG A 95 -9.10 5.13 -14.55
CA ARG A 95 -9.24 6.04 -13.42
C ARG A 95 -7.86 6.49 -12.89
N ARG A 96 -6.86 5.62 -12.97
CA ARG A 96 -5.48 5.90 -12.56
C ARG A 96 -4.86 6.97 -13.44
N ALA A 97 -5.04 6.87 -14.76
CA ALA A 97 -4.61 7.91 -15.70
C ALA A 97 -5.30 9.26 -15.40
N LEU A 98 -6.63 9.25 -15.19
CA LEU A 98 -7.39 10.46 -14.84
C LEU A 98 -6.87 11.10 -13.55
N TRP A 99 -6.64 10.32 -12.50
CA TRP A 99 -6.13 10.82 -11.22
C TRP A 99 -4.72 11.40 -11.34
N VAL A 100 -3.84 10.78 -12.14
CA VAL A 100 -2.48 11.30 -12.35
C VAL A 100 -2.49 12.60 -13.13
N ASN A 101 -3.29 12.69 -14.19
CA ASN A 101 -3.44 13.94 -14.94
C ASN A 101 -4.01 15.06 -14.05
N ALA A 102 -4.88 14.73 -13.10
CA ALA A 102 -5.48 15.72 -12.21
C ALA A 102 -4.50 16.26 -11.15
N VAL A 103 -3.51 15.48 -10.71
CA VAL A 103 -2.56 15.88 -9.64
C VAL A 103 -1.18 16.28 -10.16
N ARG A 104 -0.91 16.09 -11.46
CA ARG A 104 0.35 16.48 -12.13
C ARG A 104 0.02 17.08 -13.50
N SER A 105 0.36 18.35 -13.68
CA SER A 105 0.12 19.09 -14.94
C SER A 105 1.20 18.85 -16.00
N THR A 106 2.42 18.48 -15.61
CA THR A 106 3.53 18.27 -16.55
C THR A 106 3.65 16.80 -16.96
N PRO A 107 4.00 16.50 -18.22
CA PRO A 107 4.24 15.13 -18.69
C PRO A 107 5.31 14.40 -17.86
N GLU A 108 6.37 15.09 -17.46
CA GLU A 108 7.46 14.54 -16.64
C GLU A 108 6.94 14.17 -15.25
N GLY A 109 6.15 15.05 -14.64
CA GLY A 109 5.52 14.80 -13.33
C GLY A 109 4.56 13.62 -13.37
N GLN A 110 3.80 13.46 -14.47
CA GLN A 110 2.90 12.33 -14.68
C GLN A 110 3.68 11.01 -14.81
N LYS A 111 4.77 10.99 -15.61
CA LYS A 111 5.66 9.81 -15.77
C LYS A 111 6.28 9.40 -14.43
N LEU A 112 6.82 10.35 -13.67
CA LEU A 112 7.43 10.09 -12.36
C LEU A 112 6.41 9.52 -11.38
N LEU A 113 5.20 10.11 -11.32
CA LEU A 113 4.15 9.60 -10.44
C LEU A 113 3.68 8.20 -10.86
N MET A 114 3.55 7.94 -12.16
CA MET A 114 3.24 6.59 -12.68
C MET A 114 4.29 5.56 -12.26
N ALA A 115 5.58 5.87 -12.40
CA ALA A 115 6.66 4.97 -11.99
C ALA A 115 6.58 4.65 -10.48
N GLN A 116 6.44 5.68 -9.63
CA GLN A 116 6.28 5.51 -8.19
C GLN A 116 5.06 4.66 -7.82
N LEU A 117 3.94 4.86 -8.53
CA LEU A 117 2.73 4.08 -8.31
C LEU A 117 2.87 2.61 -8.74
N ASN A 118 3.80 2.27 -9.62
CA ASN A 118 4.07 0.89 -10.04
C ASN A 118 5.00 0.17 -9.05
N GLU A 119 5.91 0.91 -8.41
CA GLU A 119 6.83 0.38 -7.39
C GLU A 119 6.19 0.26 -6.00
N THR A 120 5.13 1.03 -5.75
CA THR A 120 4.45 1.05 -4.45
C THR A 120 3.30 0.04 -4.43
N MET A 121 3.35 -0.97 -3.55
CA MET A 121 2.30 -1.98 -3.42
C MET A 121 0.93 -1.40 -3.02
N MET A 122 0.92 -0.43 -2.10
CA MET A 122 -0.30 0.23 -1.63
C MET A 122 -0.10 1.75 -1.58
N PRO A 123 -0.18 2.41 -2.74
CA PRO A 123 -0.02 3.86 -2.81
C PRO A 123 -1.19 4.54 -2.11
N LEU A 124 -0.89 5.47 -1.21
CA LEU A 124 -1.89 6.18 -0.42
C LEU A 124 -1.89 7.67 -0.75
N LEU A 125 -3.06 8.29 -0.73
CA LEU A 125 -3.22 9.74 -0.84
C LEU A 125 -4.15 10.29 0.25
N CYS A 126 -3.95 11.56 0.61
CA CYS A 126 -4.76 12.23 1.63
C CYS A 126 -6.22 12.42 1.17
N LYS A 127 -7.18 12.29 2.10
CA LYS A 127 -8.59 12.65 1.84
C LYS A 127 -8.77 14.12 1.47
N SER A 128 -7.87 14.99 1.91
CA SER A 128 -7.91 16.43 1.61
C SER A 128 -7.71 16.75 0.12
N HIS A 129 -7.25 15.78 -0.68
CA HIS A 129 -7.20 15.91 -2.14
C HIS A 129 -8.56 15.66 -2.80
N PHE A 130 -9.62 15.35 -2.04
CA PHE A 130 -10.96 15.15 -2.56
C PHE A 130 -11.92 16.17 -1.96
N ARG A 131 -12.98 16.48 -2.69
CA ARG A 131 -14.03 17.34 -2.15
C ARG A 131 -14.78 16.57 -1.05
N PRO A 132 -15.29 17.24 0.00
CA PRO A 132 -16.13 16.57 0.99
C PRO A 132 -17.34 15.86 0.37
N SER A 133 -17.88 16.40 -0.74
CA SER A 133 -18.97 15.80 -1.53
C SER A 133 -18.61 14.49 -2.20
N ASP A 134 -17.32 14.18 -2.36
CA ASP A 134 -16.82 12.96 -2.99
C ASP A 134 -16.75 11.79 -2.01
N LEU A 135 -17.00 12.07 -0.72
CA LEU A 135 -16.99 11.10 0.35
C LEU A 135 -18.43 10.68 0.65
N ASP A 136 -18.75 9.44 0.33
CA ASP A 136 -20.00 8.81 0.73
C ASP A 136 -19.92 8.45 2.21
N HIS A 137 -20.89 8.96 2.99
CA HIS A 137 -20.99 8.73 4.44
C HIS A 137 -21.91 7.55 4.78
N PHE A 138 -22.17 6.64 3.85
CA PHE A 138 -22.99 5.47 4.09
C PHE A 138 -22.21 4.44 4.94
N GLY A 139 -22.52 4.39 6.24
CA GLY A 139 -21.96 3.44 7.20
C GLY A 139 -20.78 3.99 8.02
N SER A 140 -20.06 3.10 8.71
CA SER A 140 -19.02 3.46 9.68
C SER A 140 -17.68 3.92 9.06
N VAL A 141 -17.46 3.65 7.76
CA VAL A 141 -16.23 4.02 7.06
C VAL A 141 -16.60 4.80 5.80
N PRO A 142 -16.26 6.11 5.71
CA PRO A 142 -16.56 6.88 4.52
C PRO A 142 -15.92 6.22 3.30
N LYS A 143 -16.66 6.04 2.22
CA LYS A 143 -16.14 5.53 0.94
C LYS A 143 -15.95 6.69 -0.02
N LEU A 144 -15.07 6.51 -0.99
CA LEU A 144 -14.91 7.49 -2.05
C LEU A 144 -15.89 7.14 -3.17
N LYS A 145 -16.62 8.13 -3.69
CA LYS A 145 -17.50 7.94 -4.85
C LYS A 145 -16.73 7.38 -6.04
N HIS A 146 -17.46 6.70 -6.93
CA HIS A 146 -16.85 6.10 -8.11
C HIS A 146 -16.25 7.15 -9.07
N ASP A 147 -16.89 8.30 -9.21
CA ASP A 147 -16.52 9.41 -10.09
C ASP A 147 -15.55 10.42 -9.43
N ALA A 148 -15.25 10.26 -8.14
CA ALA A 148 -14.33 11.16 -7.44
C ALA A 148 -12.94 11.19 -8.10
N VAL A 149 -12.45 12.41 -8.34
CA VAL A 149 -11.12 12.71 -8.88
C VAL A 149 -10.39 13.62 -7.91
N PRO A 150 -9.12 13.33 -7.55
CA PRO A 150 -8.37 14.16 -6.65
C PRO A 150 -7.95 15.49 -7.32
N PHE A 151 -7.67 16.50 -6.51
CA PHE A 151 -7.06 17.76 -6.93
C PHE A 151 -5.74 17.99 -6.17
N PHE A 152 -4.85 18.75 -6.78
CA PHE A 152 -3.56 19.15 -6.21
C PHE A 152 -3.46 20.67 -6.11
#